data_AF-A0A2N1YLH6-F1
#
_entry.id   AF-A0A2N1YLH6-F1
#
_cell.length_a   1.000
_cell.length_b   1.000
_cell.length_c   1.000
_cell.angle_alpha   90.00
_cell.angle_beta   90.00
_cell.angle_gamma   90.00
#
_symmetry.space_group_name_H-M   'P 1'
#
loop_
_entity.id
_entity.type
_entity.pdbx_description
1 polymer ?
#
loop_
_entity_poly.entity_id
_entity_poly.type
_entity_poly.pdbx_seq_one_letter_code
_entity_poly.pdbx_strand_id
1 'polypeptide(L)'
;MRVVIAQRNFHVGDIEANAQRVIAAADEARRLLGADLVVFPELCLTGYPPEDLLLRPSLNTRIEDALRDIAAAIEVPLLLGYPGVRNGRRFNVAGLLRPGSAKPEAEYFKQCLPNYRVFDEKRYFHTGDHPVVIDIGGIRIGVTVCEDIWHAPPAAQAVAAGAQVLVNLNASPFRRDKHQERLDQVSARAKENHIPVIYGNLIGGQDELVFDGGSFAVDAAGDLVVQGGFFEEALVPVDLDMENGLVVLSGERLLAPDEEESVYRALVLSTRDYVEKNGFKGALLGLSGGIDSALTLAVAVDALGAERVNAVMMPFRYTSQISLDDAAEQAATLGVGYQVLPIEPAFAGFMQVLHEPFAGLSADTTEENLQARCRGTLLMALSNKTGQLV
;
A
#
# COMPACT_ATOMS: atom_id res chain seq x y z
N MET A 1 26.92 -8.44 8.23
CA MET A 1 26.37 -7.17 7.68
C MET A 1 24.87 -7.20 7.87
N ARG A 2 24.24 -6.09 8.26
CA ARG A 2 22.78 -6.04 8.44
C ARG A 2 22.10 -5.18 7.39
N VAL A 3 21.20 -5.79 6.63
CA VAL A 3 20.29 -5.09 5.72
C VAL A 3 18.97 -4.91 6.45
N VAL A 4 18.42 -3.70 6.48
CA VAL A 4 17.09 -3.44 7.04
C VAL A 4 16.13 -3.04 5.93
N ILE A 5 15.05 -3.78 5.77
CA ILE A 5 13.96 -3.42 4.86
C ILE A 5 13.06 -2.42 5.59
N ALA A 6 12.92 -1.23 5.04
CA ALA A 6 11.99 -0.22 5.52
C ALA A 6 10.62 -0.41 4.87
N GLN A 7 9.82 -1.31 5.43
CA GLN A 7 8.42 -1.52 5.05
C GLN A 7 7.59 -0.33 5.57
N ARG A 8 7.42 0.69 4.72
CA ARG A 8 6.79 1.97 5.08
C ARG A 8 5.66 2.35 4.15
N ASN A 9 4.75 3.16 4.66
CA ASN A 9 3.56 3.65 3.98
C ASN A 9 3.81 5.06 3.43
N PHE A 10 3.95 5.12 2.11
CA PHE A 10 4.23 6.36 1.38
C PHE A 10 2.96 6.96 0.78
N HIS A 11 2.95 8.30 0.67
CA HIS A 11 1.81 9.05 0.15
C HIS A 11 2.05 9.43 -1.32
N VAL A 12 1.12 9.08 -2.21
CA VAL A 12 1.28 9.36 -3.64
C VAL A 12 1.39 10.87 -3.93
N GLY A 13 2.51 11.29 -4.51
CA GLY A 13 2.76 12.67 -4.94
C GLY A 13 3.29 13.64 -3.88
N ASP A 14 3.31 13.26 -2.60
CA ASP A 14 3.88 14.03 -1.49
C ASP A 14 5.36 13.69 -1.30
N ILE A 15 6.18 14.14 -2.25
CA ILE A 15 7.59 13.79 -2.38
C ILE A 15 8.40 14.26 -1.16
N GLU A 16 8.13 15.47 -0.67
CA GLU A 16 8.85 16.05 0.45
C GLU A 16 8.53 15.30 1.74
N ALA A 17 7.25 14.96 2.01
CA ALA A 17 6.91 14.18 3.19
C ALA A 17 7.41 12.73 3.10
N ASN A 18 7.42 12.13 1.90
CA ASN A 18 8.02 10.82 1.68
C ASN A 18 9.53 10.83 1.90
N ALA A 19 10.23 11.89 1.48
CA ALA A 19 11.67 12.06 1.75
C ALA A 19 11.95 12.14 3.26
N GLN A 20 11.12 12.87 4.01
CA GLN A 20 11.22 12.91 5.48
C GLN A 20 10.97 11.55 6.12
N ARG A 21 10.00 10.77 5.61
CA ARG A 21 9.77 9.38 6.05
C ARG A 21 10.96 8.47 5.77
N VAL A 22 11.61 8.62 4.61
CA VAL A 22 12.84 7.89 4.25
C VAL A 22 13.95 8.23 5.24
N ILE A 23 14.19 9.52 5.52
CA ILE A 23 15.22 9.98 6.47
C ILE A 23 14.94 9.41 7.87
N ALA A 24 13.71 9.53 8.37
CA ALA A 24 13.32 9.03 9.68
C ALA A 24 13.49 7.51 9.81
N ALA A 25 13.06 6.74 8.80
CA ALA A 25 13.22 5.29 8.79
C ALA A 25 14.69 4.87 8.69
N ALA A 26 15.51 5.62 7.95
CA ALA A 26 16.95 5.37 7.85
C ALA A 26 17.68 5.62 9.18
N ASP A 27 17.37 6.73 9.87
CA ASP A 27 17.89 7.00 11.22
C ASP A 27 17.48 5.90 12.20
N GLU A 28 16.20 5.54 12.23
CA GLU A 28 15.69 4.51 13.13
C GLU A 28 16.37 3.15 12.87
N ALA A 29 16.50 2.74 11.60
CA ALA A 29 17.18 1.51 11.21
C ALA A 29 18.65 1.52 11.61
N ARG A 30 19.36 2.65 11.42
CA ARG A 30 20.77 2.76 11.81
C ARG A 30 20.92 2.72 13.33
N ARG A 31 20.15 3.54 14.05
CA ARG A 31 20.29 3.78 15.49
C ARG A 31 19.79 2.62 16.34
N LEU A 32 18.64 2.02 16.00
CA LEU A 32 18.02 0.96 16.80
C LEU A 32 18.49 -0.43 16.39
N LEU A 33 18.74 -0.63 15.08
CA LEU A 33 19.00 -1.97 14.53
C LEU A 33 20.43 -2.13 14.05
N GLY A 34 21.24 -1.07 13.98
CA GLY A 34 22.62 -1.15 13.51
C GLY A 34 22.72 -1.43 12.00
N ALA A 35 21.78 -0.93 11.20
CA ALA A 35 21.75 -1.16 9.76
C ALA A 35 23.06 -0.72 9.07
N ASP A 36 23.56 -1.56 8.16
CA ASP A 36 24.66 -1.25 7.24
C ASP A 36 24.14 -0.82 5.85
N LEU A 37 22.91 -1.23 5.51
CA LEU A 37 22.14 -0.81 4.34
C LEU A 37 20.67 -0.76 4.72
N VAL A 38 19.96 0.27 4.27
CA VAL A 38 18.50 0.34 4.37
C VAL A 38 17.88 0.25 2.97
N VAL A 39 16.93 -0.66 2.80
CA VAL A 39 16.24 -0.91 1.52
C VAL A 39 14.82 -0.39 1.61
N PHE A 40 14.41 0.44 0.66
CA PHE A 40 13.05 0.95 0.57
C PHE A 40 12.26 0.31 -0.57
N PRO A 41 10.91 0.31 -0.50
CA PRO A 41 10.05 -0.19 -1.57
C PRO A 41 10.23 0.52 -2.91
N GLU A 42 9.66 -0.09 -3.94
CA GLU A 42 9.58 0.49 -5.29
C GLU A 42 8.88 1.85 -5.28
N LEU A 43 9.44 2.82 -6.02
CA LEU A 43 8.93 4.19 -6.16
C LEU A 43 8.56 4.89 -4.83
N CYS A 44 9.20 4.52 -3.71
CA CYS A 44 8.90 5.06 -2.39
C CYS A 44 8.89 6.60 -2.31
N LEU A 45 9.76 7.30 -3.07
CA LEU A 45 9.77 8.77 -3.05
C LEU A 45 8.49 9.39 -3.63
N THR A 46 7.86 8.76 -4.60
CA THR A 46 6.59 9.25 -5.16
C THR A 46 5.37 8.58 -4.56
N GLY A 47 5.54 7.49 -3.80
CA GLY A 47 4.47 6.52 -3.58
C GLY A 47 4.14 5.73 -4.85
N TYR A 48 3.28 4.72 -4.71
CA TYR A 48 2.86 3.85 -5.81
C TYR A 48 1.36 3.52 -5.72
N PRO A 49 0.63 3.49 -6.86
CA PRO A 49 1.03 4.00 -8.17
C PRO A 49 0.83 5.53 -8.26
N PRO A 50 1.77 6.30 -8.83
CA PRO A 50 1.59 7.75 -9.01
C PRO A 50 0.87 8.13 -10.32
N GLU A 51 0.61 7.17 -11.20
CA GLU A 51 -0.11 7.35 -12.48
C GLU A 51 0.40 8.57 -13.30
N ASP A 52 -0.51 9.38 -13.85
CA ASP A 52 -0.20 10.52 -14.70
C ASP A 52 0.54 11.66 -13.97
N LEU A 53 0.71 11.62 -12.64
CA LEU A 53 1.66 12.50 -11.95
C LEU A 53 3.08 12.31 -12.49
N LEU A 54 3.40 11.10 -12.96
CA LEU A 54 4.66 10.83 -13.66
C LEU A 54 4.82 11.78 -14.85
N LEU A 55 3.77 12.09 -15.60
CA LEU A 55 3.89 12.91 -16.80
C LEU A 55 4.12 14.41 -16.52
N ARG A 56 4.07 14.86 -15.25
CA ARG A 56 4.28 16.27 -14.91
C ARG A 56 5.75 16.69 -15.07
N PRO A 57 6.04 17.79 -15.78
CA PRO A 57 7.42 18.25 -16.00
C PRO A 57 8.19 18.59 -14.71
N SER A 58 7.49 19.10 -13.69
CA SER A 58 8.09 19.50 -12.41
C SER A 58 8.53 18.33 -11.53
N LEU A 59 8.10 17.10 -11.83
CA LEU A 59 8.37 15.94 -11.00
C LEU A 59 9.88 15.67 -10.85
N ASN A 60 10.63 15.75 -11.95
CA ASN A 60 12.06 15.39 -11.93
C ASN A 60 12.86 16.30 -10.99
N THR A 61 12.60 17.61 -11.01
CA THR A 61 13.26 18.56 -10.11
C THR A 61 12.95 18.24 -8.64
N ARG A 62 11.69 17.95 -8.29
CA ARG A 62 11.31 17.59 -6.92
C ARG A 62 12.00 16.31 -6.44
N ILE A 63 12.15 15.31 -7.32
CA ILE A 63 12.87 14.07 -7.00
C ILE A 63 14.37 14.34 -6.80
N GLU A 64 15.00 15.13 -7.67
CA GLU A 64 16.41 15.51 -7.52
C GLU A 64 16.66 16.30 -6.24
N ASP A 65 15.77 17.22 -5.89
CA ASP A 65 15.85 17.99 -4.65
C ASP A 65 15.71 17.05 -3.43
N ALA A 66 14.70 16.17 -3.43
CA ALA A 66 14.50 15.19 -2.36
C ALA A 66 15.70 14.24 -2.19
N LEU A 67 16.31 13.76 -3.28
CA LEU A 67 17.51 12.93 -3.24
C LEU A 67 18.69 13.66 -2.57
N ARG A 68 18.87 14.95 -2.85
CA ARG A 68 19.93 15.75 -2.20
C ARG A 68 19.66 15.95 -0.72
N ASP A 69 18.40 16.24 -0.36
CA ASP A 69 18.02 16.43 1.04
C ASP A 69 18.20 15.15 1.85
N ILE A 70 17.80 14.00 1.28
CA ILE A 70 18.02 12.68 1.89
C ILE A 70 19.52 12.42 2.06
N ALA A 71 20.32 12.58 1.00
CA ALA A 71 21.76 12.31 1.06
C ALA A 71 22.47 13.16 2.12
N ALA A 72 22.04 14.41 2.31
CA ALA A 72 22.60 15.31 3.31
C ALA A 72 22.25 14.90 4.76
N ALA A 73 21.13 14.19 4.97
CA ALA A 73 20.59 13.87 6.30
C ALA A 73 20.89 12.44 6.78
N ILE A 74 21.17 11.50 5.88
CA ILE A 74 21.36 10.08 6.22
C ILE A 74 22.79 9.78 6.68
N GLU A 75 22.94 8.80 7.57
CA GLU A 75 24.24 8.28 8.04
C GLU A 75 24.52 6.83 7.61
N VAL A 76 23.57 6.21 6.88
CA VAL A 76 23.64 4.84 6.37
C VAL A 76 23.32 4.84 4.87
N PRO A 77 24.00 4.04 4.04
CA PRO A 77 23.62 3.87 2.63
C PRO A 77 22.18 3.39 2.47
N LEU A 78 21.49 3.92 1.47
CA LEU A 78 20.12 3.53 1.13
C LEU A 78 20.05 2.96 -0.28
N LEU A 79 19.23 1.93 -0.46
CA LEU A 79 18.73 1.51 -1.77
C LEU A 79 17.26 1.92 -1.85
N LEU A 80 16.94 2.90 -2.70
CA LEU A 80 15.61 3.52 -2.72
C LEU A 80 14.97 3.59 -4.11
N GLY A 81 13.65 3.51 -4.16
CA GLY A 81 12.85 3.56 -5.37
C GLY A 81 12.37 4.98 -5.74
N TYR A 82 12.55 5.40 -6.98
CA TYR A 82 12.04 6.69 -7.50
C TYR A 82 11.93 6.70 -9.03
N PRO A 83 11.12 7.60 -9.63
CA PRO A 83 11.14 7.78 -11.07
C PRO A 83 12.32 8.69 -11.46
N GLY A 84 13.14 8.25 -12.40
CA GLY A 84 14.31 9.01 -12.86
C GLY A 84 14.28 9.26 -14.36
N VAL A 85 14.73 10.44 -14.80
CA VAL A 85 14.88 10.76 -16.24
C VAL A 85 16.36 10.72 -16.63
N ARG A 86 16.72 9.88 -17.61
CA ARG A 86 18.07 9.79 -18.17
C ARG A 86 18.00 9.92 -19.68
N ASN A 87 18.75 10.85 -20.25
CA ASN A 87 18.78 11.12 -21.70
C ASN A 87 17.36 11.30 -22.29
N GLY A 88 16.48 12.02 -21.58
CA GLY A 88 15.11 12.28 -22.00
C GLY A 88 14.13 11.11 -21.85
N ARG A 89 14.58 9.95 -21.33
CA ARG A 89 13.75 8.76 -21.09
C ARG A 89 13.52 8.58 -19.59
N ARG A 90 12.28 8.28 -19.21
CA ARG A 90 11.90 8.02 -17.82
C ARG A 90 12.01 6.53 -17.50
N PHE A 91 12.51 6.21 -16.32
CA PHE A 91 12.68 4.86 -15.81
C PHE A 91 12.09 4.75 -14.40
N ASN A 92 11.68 3.54 -14.04
CA ASN A 92 11.43 3.15 -12.67
C ASN A 92 12.77 2.69 -12.08
N VAL A 93 13.31 3.47 -11.14
CA VAL A 93 14.72 3.39 -10.72
C VAL A 93 14.81 2.85 -9.29
N ALA A 94 15.75 1.94 -9.07
CA ALA A 94 16.31 1.66 -7.76
C ALA A 94 17.74 2.22 -7.69
N GLY A 95 17.95 3.23 -6.84
CA GLY A 95 19.23 3.95 -6.73
C GLY A 95 19.93 3.69 -5.40
N LEU A 96 21.25 3.46 -5.44
CA LEU A 96 22.10 3.45 -4.26
C LEU A 96 22.52 4.89 -3.93
N LEU A 97 22.09 5.38 -2.77
CA LEU A 97 22.43 6.70 -2.26
C LEU A 97 23.28 6.57 -1.00
N ARG A 98 24.47 7.18 -1.00
CA ARG A 98 25.37 7.18 0.16
C ARG A 98 25.27 8.50 0.95
N PRO A 99 25.56 8.49 2.26
CA PRO A 99 25.70 9.70 3.08
C PRO A 99 26.57 10.76 2.39
N GLY A 100 26.08 11.98 2.31
CA GLY A 100 26.74 13.14 1.73
C GLY A 100 26.95 13.10 0.21
N SER A 101 26.43 12.09 -0.51
CA SER A 101 26.60 12.01 -1.96
C SER A 101 25.74 13.04 -2.70
N ALA A 102 26.27 13.64 -3.77
CA ALA A 102 25.54 14.64 -4.55
C ALA A 102 24.43 14.04 -5.44
N LYS A 103 24.52 12.73 -5.71
CA LYS A 103 23.60 11.96 -6.54
C LYS A 103 23.77 10.46 -6.23
N PRO A 104 22.81 9.61 -6.65
CA PRO A 104 22.95 8.15 -6.57
C PRO A 104 24.25 7.66 -7.22
N GLU A 105 24.97 6.76 -6.54
CA GLU A 105 26.24 6.17 -6.99
C GLU A 105 26.02 5.10 -8.07
N ALA A 106 24.93 4.34 -7.93
CA ALA A 106 24.50 3.33 -8.90
C ALA A 106 22.99 3.42 -9.07
N GLU A 107 22.50 3.14 -10.27
CA GLU A 107 21.08 3.18 -10.61
C GLU A 107 20.71 1.97 -11.46
N TYR A 108 19.79 1.17 -10.95
CA TYR A 108 19.15 0.09 -11.69
C TYR A 108 17.84 0.59 -12.29
N PHE A 109 17.59 0.24 -13.55
CA PHE A 109 16.34 0.54 -14.23
C PHE A 109 15.54 -0.74 -14.44
N LYS A 110 14.29 -0.75 -13.95
CA LYS A 110 13.37 -1.90 -14.06
C LYS A 110 13.32 -2.41 -15.50
N GLN A 111 13.51 -3.71 -15.68
CA GLN A 111 13.60 -4.31 -17.02
C GLN A 111 12.23 -4.81 -17.48
N CYS A 112 11.49 -5.44 -16.57
CA CYS A 112 10.18 -6.01 -16.83
C CYS A 112 9.09 -5.02 -16.41
N LEU A 113 8.48 -4.33 -17.39
CA LEU A 113 7.41 -3.36 -17.12
C LEU A 113 6.03 -4.05 -17.23
N PRO A 114 5.30 -4.24 -16.12
CA PRO A 114 3.96 -4.81 -16.16
C PRO A 114 3.01 -3.85 -16.88
N ASN A 115 2.15 -4.39 -17.75
CA ASN A 115 1.13 -3.63 -18.47
C ASN A 115 -0.16 -4.45 -18.62
N TYR A 116 -0.65 -4.94 -17.48
CA TYR A 116 -1.81 -5.81 -17.37
C TYR A 116 -2.53 -5.54 -16.06
N ARG A 117 -3.84 -5.82 -16.02
CA ARG A 117 -4.71 -5.62 -14.85
C ARG A 117 -4.63 -4.17 -14.33
N VAL A 118 -3.99 -3.97 -13.19
CA VAL A 118 -3.89 -2.70 -12.46
C VAL A 118 -2.61 -1.92 -12.79
N PHE A 119 -1.78 -2.43 -13.71
CA PHE A 119 -0.50 -1.83 -14.07
C PHE A 119 -0.50 -1.36 -15.52
N ASP A 120 -0.02 -0.13 -15.73
CA ASP A 120 0.17 0.50 -17.05
C ASP A 120 1.60 1.08 -17.20
N GLU A 121 2.63 0.40 -16.68
CA GLU A 121 3.97 0.98 -16.58
C GLU A 121 4.60 1.33 -17.94
N LYS A 122 4.21 0.66 -19.03
CA LYS A 122 4.70 0.99 -20.38
C LYS A 122 4.17 2.33 -20.90
N ARG A 123 3.13 2.90 -20.27
CA ARG A 123 2.69 4.29 -20.52
C ARG A 123 3.72 5.29 -20.01
N TYR A 124 4.39 4.97 -18.90
CA TYR A 124 5.17 5.94 -18.13
C TYR A 124 6.68 5.76 -18.25
N PHE A 125 7.13 4.51 -18.36
CA PHE A 125 8.52 4.12 -18.23
C PHE A 125 9.06 3.43 -19.47
N HIS A 126 10.37 3.58 -19.65
CA HIS A 126 11.15 2.78 -20.58
C HIS A 126 11.81 1.63 -19.83
N THR A 127 11.97 0.50 -20.52
CA THR A 127 12.68 -0.69 -20.03
C THR A 127 14.17 -0.42 -19.88
N GLY A 128 14.75 -0.83 -18.75
CA GLY A 128 16.20 -0.97 -18.56
C GLY A 128 16.77 -2.20 -19.27
N ASP A 129 18.09 -2.25 -19.45
CA ASP A 129 18.77 -3.26 -20.28
C ASP A 129 20.05 -3.85 -19.65
N HIS A 130 20.42 -3.43 -18.44
CA HIS A 130 21.65 -3.83 -17.78
C HIS A 130 21.44 -4.22 -16.31
N PRO A 131 22.19 -5.21 -15.79
CA PRO A 131 22.21 -5.51 -14.37
C PRO A 131 23.00 -4.46 -13.59
N VAL A 132 22.68 -4.32 -12.30
CA VAL A 132 23.44 -3.51 -11.35
C VAL A 132 23.78 -4.37 -10.14
N VAL A 133 25.06 -4.34 -9.76
CA VAL A 133 25.60 -4.98 -8.57
C VAL A 133 26.33 -3.92 -7.77
N ILE A 134 25.96 -3.77 -6.50
CA ILE A 134 26.57 -2.81 -5.57
C ILE A 134 27.39 -3.56 -4.52
N ASP A 135 28.43 -2.92 -3.98
CA ASP A 135 29.21 -3.45 -2.86
C ASP A 135 28.87 -2.70 -1.57
N ILE A 136 28.41 -3.47 -0.58
CA ILE A 136 28.22 -3.00 0.79
C ILE A 136 28.98 -3.96 1.71
N GLY A 137 29.97 -3.44 2.42
CA GLY A 137 30.74 -4.22 3.39
C GLY A 137 31.45 -5.45 2.78
N GLY A 138 31.80 -5.42 1.49
CA GLY A 138 32.43 -6.55 0.78
C GLY A 138 31.47 -7.65 0.31
N ILE A 139 30.15 -7.47 0.51
CA ILE A 139 29.12 -8.34 -0.06
C ILE A 139 28.55 -7.68 -1.30
N ARG A 140 28.58 -8.40 -2.43
CA ARG A 140 28.05 -7.93 -3.72
C ARG A 140 26.55 -8.20 -3.82
N ILE A 141 25.75 -7.14 -3.83
CA ILE A 141 24.29 -7.19 -3.85
C ILE A 141 23.79 -6.86 -5.25
N GLY A 142 23.06 -7.77 -5.89
CA GLY A 142 22.37 -7.52 -7.14
C GLY A 142 21.01 -6.85 -6.90
N VAL A 143 20.66 -5.87 -7.75
CA VAL A 143 19.43 -5.08 -7.61
C VAL A 143 18.43 -5.47 -8.69
N THR A 144 17.17 -5.64 -8.30
CA THR A 144 16.02 -5.86 -9.20
C THR A 144 14.79 -5.12 -8.67
N VAL A 145 13.78 -4.87 -9.51
CA VAL A 145 12.57 -4.16 -9.11
C VAL A 145 11.31 -4.95 -9.49
N CYS A 146 10.55 -5.34 -8.46
CA CYS A 146 9.23 -5.96 -8.53
C CYS A 146 9.09 -7.04 -9.60
N GLU A 147 8.42 -6.69 -10.71
CA GLU A 147 8.10 -7.60 -11.82
C GLU A 147 9.33 -8.34 -12.35
N ASP A 148 10.55 -7.78 -12.22
CA ASP A 148 11.79 -8.43 -12.60
C ASP A 148 11.97 -9.83 -11.97
N ILE A 149 11.44 -10.06 -10.76
CA ILE A 149 11.55 -11.35 -10.05
C ILE A 149 10.62 -12.43 -10.63
N TRP A 150 9.60 -12.02 -11.39
CA TRP A 150 8.67 -12.92 -12.09
C TRP A 150 9.26 -13.47 -13.39
N HIS A 151 10.46 -13.02 -13.75
CA HIS A 151 11.17 -13.41 -14.95
C HIS A 151 12.57 -13.91 -14.60
N ALA A 152 13.05 -14.93 -15.32
CA ALA A 152 14.38 -15.47 -15.09
C ALA A 152 15.55 -14.55 -15.44
N PRO A 153 15.51 -13.77 -16.56
CA PRO A 153 16.69 -13.04 -17.02
C PRO A 153 17.27 -12.00 -16.05
N PRO A 154 16.49 -11.12 -15.38
CA PRO A 154 17.08 -10.07 -14.54
C PRO A 154 17.94 -10.61 -13.39
N ALA A 155 17.45 -11.64 -12.69
CA ALA A 155 18.19 -12.31 -11.62
C ALA A 155 19.47 -12.97 -12.15
N ALA A 156 19.38 -13.70 -13.27
CA ALA A 156 20.53 -14.36 -13.89
C ALA A 156 21.59 -13.37 -14.38
N GLN A 157 21.18 -12.21 -14.93
CA GLN A 157 22.11 -11.15 -15.33
C GLN A 157 22.87 -10.57 -14.13
N ALA A 158 22.19 -10.34 -13.00
CA ALA A 158 22.83 -9.85 -11.78
C ALA A 158 23.86 -10.87 -11.24
N VAL A 159 23.55 -12.16 -11.27
CA VAL A 159 24.49 -13.23 -10.88
C VAL A 159 25.67 -13.32 -11.84
N ALA A 160 25.44 -13.23 -13.14
CA ALA A 160 26.50 -13.18 -14.14
C ALA A 160 27.42 -11.96 -13.96
N ALA A 161 26.89 -10.85 -13.43
CA ALA A 161 27.64 -9.66 -13.03
C ALA A 161 28.32 -9.78 -11.66
N GLY A 162 28.14 -10.90 -10.95
CA GLY A 162 28.83 -11.22 -9.70
C GLY A 162 28.02 -10.99 -8.42
N ALA A 163 26.70 -10.85 -8.49
CA ALA A 163 25.86 -10.79 -7.30
C ALA A 163 25.99 -12.06 -6.44
N GLN A 164 26.07 -11.88 -5.12
CA GLN A 164 26.10 -12.94 -4.10
C GLN A 164 24.78 -13.04 -3.32
N VAL A 165 23.96 -12.00 -3.39
CA VAL A 165 22.60 -11.91 -2.86
C VAL A 165 21.81 -10.95 -3.75
N LEU A 166 20.51 -11.19 -3.92
CA LEU A 166 19.62 -10.26 -4.62
C LEU A 166 18.79 -9.46 -3.62
N VAL A 167 18.57 -8.19 -3.93
CA VAL A 167 17.56 -7.35 -3.28
C VAL A 167 16.55 -6.91 -4.34
N ASN A 168 15.28 -7.16 -4.06
CA ASN A 168 14.16 -6.86 -4.93
C ASN A 168 13.22 -5.85 -4.26
N LEU A 169 13.07 -4.67 -4.86
CA LEU A 169 12.22 -3.58 -4.36
C LEU A 169 10.83 -3.70 -4.97
N ASN A 170 9.78 -3.68 -4.15
CA ASN A 170 8.42 -4.00 -4.60
C ASN A 170 7.38 -2.97 -4.17
N ALA A 171 6.42 -2.72 -5.06
CA ALA A 171 5.10 -2.23 -4.73
C ALA A 171 4.08 -3.26 -5.24
N SER A 172 4.06 -4.45 -4.60
CA SER A 172 3.21 -5.56 -5.00
C SER A 172 1.88 -5.49 -4.24
N PRO A 173 0.74 -5.29 -4.92
CA PRO A 173 -0.56 -5.16 -4.26
C PRO A 173 -1.06 -6.51 -3.74
N PHE A 174 -1.82 -6.46 -2.66
CA PHE A 174 -2.48 -7.58 -2.00
C PHE A 174 -3.56 -8.20 -2.88
N ARG A 175 -3.61 -9.55 -2.84
CA ARG A 175 -4.77 -10.37 -3.19
C ARG A 175 -4.71 -11.61 -2.28
N ARG A 176 -5.85 -12.28 -2.06
CA ARG A 176 -6.00 -13.43 -1.15
C ARG A 176 -4.85 -14.44 -1.21
N ASP A 177 -4.42 -14.84 -2.41
CA ASP A 177 -3.35 -15.85 -2.57
C ASP A 177 -1.97 -15.27 -2.94
N LYS A 178 -1.83 -13.94 -2.95
CA LYS A 178 -0.67 -13.29 -3.57
C LYS A 178 0.63 -13.53 -2.81
N HIS A 179 0.56 -13.69 -1.48
CA HIS A 179 1.76 -13.91 -0.68
C HIS A 179 2.45 -15.24 -1.04
N GLN A 180 1.69 -16.34 -1.16
CA GLN A 180 2.26 -17.63 -1.57
C GLN A 180 2.81 -17.55 -3.01
N GLU A 181 2.11 -16.89 -3.94
CA GLU A 181 2.64 -16.67 -5.30
C GLU A 181 4.01 -15.94 -5.28
N ARG A 182 4.16 -14.92 -4.42
CA ARG A 182 5.44 -14.18 -4.28
C ARG A 182 6.54 -15.10 -3.72
N LEU A 183 6.25 -15.86 -2.67
CA LEU A 183 7.22 -16.81 -2.08
C LEU A 183 7.69 -17.83 -3.12
N ASP A 184 6.76 -18.40 -3.90
CA ASP A 184 7.09 -19.40 -4.92
C ASP A 184 8.02 -18.83 -6.00
N GLN A 185 7.73 -17.62 -6.49
CA GLN A 185 8.58 -16.97 -7.50
C GLN A 185 9.96 -16.63 -6.94
N VAL A 186 10.02 -16.03 -5.75
CA VAL A 186 11.29 -15.65 -5.12
C VAL A 186 12.13 -16.88 -4.77
N SER A 187 11.50 -17.94 -4.25
CA SER A 187 12.13 -19.25 -4.02
C SER A 187 12.70 -19.83 -5.32
N ALA A 188 11.95 -19.77 -6.42
CA ALA A 188 12.43 -20.21 -7.73
C ALA A 188 13.65 -19.40 -8.19
N ARG A 189 13.62 -18.06 -8.09
CA ARG A 189 14.77 -17.21 -8.45
C ARG A 189 15.99 -17.53 -7.61
N ALA A 190 15.83 -17.77 -6.31
CA ALA A 190 16.93 -18.13 -5.42
C ALA A 190 17.57 -19.47 -5.80
N LYS A 191 16.74 -20.51 -5.98
CA LYS A 191 17.16 -21.87 -6.36
C LYS A 191 17.89 -21.90 -7.70
N GLU A 192 17.35 -21.20 -8.71
CA GLU A 192 17.92 -21.17 -10.05
C GLU A 192 19.27 -20.47 -10.13
N ASN A 193 19.52 -19.51 -9.23
CA ASN A 193 20.74 -18.71 -9.22
C ASN A 193 21.72 -19.07 -8.09
N HIS A 194 21.33 -19.99 -7.21
CA HIS A 194 22.11 -20.43 -6.05
C HIS A 194 22.58 -19.28 -5.13
N ILE A 195 21.75 -18.25 -5.00
CA ILE A 195 21.99 -17.12 -4.10
C ILE A 195 20.70 -16.73 -3.37
N PRO A 196 20.79 -16.21 -2.13
CA PRO A 196 19.64 -15.70 -1.39
C PRO A 196 18.97 -14.50 -2.07
N VAL A 197 17.70 -14.27 -1.73
CA VAL A 197 16.91 -13.13 -2.22
C VAL A 197 16.19 -12.44 -1.06
N ILE A 198 16.36 -11.13 -0.97
CA ILE A 198 15.67 -10.23 -0.04
C ILE A 198 14.58 -9.49 -0.79
N TYR A 199 13.34 -9.60 -0.33
CA TYR A 199 12.13 -9.05 -0.96
C TYR A 199 11.53 -7.97 -0.06
N GLY A 200 11.69 -6.70 -0.46
CA GLY A 200 11.13 -5.56 0.28
C GLY A 200 9.88 -5.01 -0.38
N ASN A 201 8.75 -5.02 0.31
CA ASN A 201 7.45 -4.60 -0.23
C ASN A 201 6.89 -3.36 0.46
N LEU A 202 6.13 -2.59 -0.30
CA LEU A 202 5.32 -1.48 0.18
C LEU A 202 4.21 -1.97 1.13
N ILE A 203 3.76 -1.07 2.00
CA ILE A 203 2.59 -1.24 2.88
C ILE A 203 1.68 -0.01 2.71
N GLY A 204 0.36 -0.20 2.80
CA GLY A 204 -0.63 0.88 2.85
C GLY A 204 -1.72 0.76 1.79
N GLY A 205 -2.83 1.47 1.99
CA GLY A 205 -3.87 1.68 0.99
C GLY A 205 -3.53 2.85 0.06
N GLN A 206 -3.79 2.66 -1.23
CA GLN A 206 -3.75 3.72 -2.24
C GLN A 206 -4.94 3.53 -3.17
N ASP A 207 -5.94 4.40 -3.05
CA ASP A 207 -7.20 4.30 -3.77
C ASP A 207 -7.80 2.89 -3.69
N GLU A 208 -7.90 2.17 -4.81
CA GLU A 208 -8.45 0.81 -4.85
C GLU A 208 -7.46 -0.29 -4.44
N LEU A 209 -6.17 0.04 -4.34
CA LEU A 209 -5.12 -0.93 -4.05
C LEU A 209 -4.76 -0.93 -2.56
N VAL A 210 -4.37 -2.11 -2.09
CA VAL A 210 -3.77 -2.30 -0.78
C VAL A 210 -2.44 -2.99 -0.98
N PHE A 211 -1.38 -2.47 -0.36
CA PHE A 211 -0.09 -3.12 -0.25
C PHE A 211 0.00 -3.70 1.16
N ASP A 212 0.28 -5.00 1.25
CA ASP A 212 0.20 -5.77 2.49
C ASP A 212 1.51 -5.77 3.29
N GLY A 213 2.58 -5.19 2.76
CA GLY A 213 3.92 -5.36 3.34
C GLY A 213 4.34 -6.82 3.21
N GLY A 214 4.52 -7.50 4.34
CA GLY A 214 4.93 -8.90 4.38
C GLY A 214 6.31 -9.13 3.76
N SER A 215 7.20 -8.15 3.86
CA SER A 215 8.58 -8.24 3.35
C SER A 215 9.30 -9.46 3.92
N PHE A 216 10.13 -10.12 3.12
CA PHE A 216 10.71 -11.40 3.50
C PHE A 216 12.07 -11.65 2.86
N ALA A 217 12.77 -12.70 3.30
CA ALA A 217 13.98 -13.17 2.65
C ALA A 217 14.05 -14.70 2.60
N VAL A 218 14.52 -15.23 1.48
CA VAL A 218 14.75 -16.67 1.28
C VAL A 218 16.24 -16.95 1.09
N ASP A 219 16.70 -18.11 1.53
CA ASP A 219 18.06 -18.56 1.30
C ASP A 219 18.29 -19.05 -0.14
N ALA A 220 19.52 -19.48 -0.44
CA ALA A 220 19.89 -20.03 -1.76
C ALA A 220 19.20 -21.36 -2.09
N ALA A 221 18.69 -22.09 -1.10
CA ALA A 221 17.86 -23.28 -1.28
C ALA A 221 16.39 -22.92 -1.51
N GLY A 222 16.04 -21.63 -1.42
CA GLY A 222 14.70 -21.08 -1.58
C GLY A 222 13.80 -21.29 -0.38
N ASP A 223 14.36 -21.56 0.80
CA ASP A 223 13.64 -21.68 2.06
C ASP A 223 13.46 -20.31 2.72
N LEU A 224 12.28 -20.07 3.32
CA LEU A 224 11.94 -18.81 3.98
C LEU A 224 12.71 -18.66 5.32
N VAL A 225 13.58 -17.66 5.40
CA VAL A 225 14.44 -17.38 6.56
C VAL A 225 13.90 -16.23 7.40
N VAL A 226 13.47 -15.13 6.76
CA VAL A 226 12.96 -13.93 7.42
C VAL A 226 11.57 -13.61 6.90
N GLN A 227 10.66 -13.23 7.80
CA GLN A 227 9.31 -12.80 7.45
C GLN A 227 8.92 -11.62 8.34
N GLY A 228 8.67 -10.46 7.72
CA GLY A 228 8.11 -9.28 8.35
C GLY A 228 6.59 -9.37 8.50
N GLY A 229 6.05 -8.47 9.31
CA GLY A 229 4.62 -8.38 9.59
C GLY A 229 3.80 -7.93 8.39
N PHE A 230 2.51 -8.20 8.44
CA PHE A 230 1.55 -7.87 7.39
C PHE A 230 0.61 -6.76 7.86
N PHE A 231 0.24 -5.88 6.94
CA PHE A 231 -0.69 -4.77 7.17
C PHE A 231 -0.22 -3.75 8.23
N GLU A 232 1.09 -3.70 8.49
CA GLU A 232 1.72 -2.78 9.44
C GLU A 232 3.07 -2.24 8.90
N GLU A 233 3.42 -1.01 9.28
CA GLU A 233 4.75 -0.46 9.00
C GLU A 233 5.78 -1.11 9.92
N ALA A 234 6.94 -1.46 9.38
CA ALA A 234 7.99 -2.13 10.12
C ALA A 234 9.38 -1.84 9.54
N LEU A 235 10.39 -2.01 10.40
CA LEU A 235 11.77 -2.20 9.99
C LEU A 235 12.10 -3.68 10.13
N VAL A 236 12.41 -4.35 9.02
CA VAL A 236 12.63 -5.81 9.00
C VAL A 236 14.13 -6.09 8.82
N PRO A 237 14.86 -6.48 9.88
CA PRO A 237 16.28 -6.79 9.78
C PRO A 237 16.52 -8.14 9.10
N VAL A 238 17.51 -8.18 8.22
CA VAL A 238 18.08 -9.40 7.64
C VAL A 238 19.58 -9.34 7.86
N ASP A 239 20.11 -10.29 8.62
CA ASP A 239 21.53 -10.44 8.85
C ASP A 239 22.16 -11.30 7.75
N LEU A 240 23.25 -10.81 7.18
CA LEU A 240 24.00 -11.43 6.10
C LEU A 240 25.42 -11.71 6.59
N ASP A 241 25.77 -12.99 6.63
CA ASP A 241 27.11 -13.46 6.95
C ASP A 241 27.73 -14.22 5.78
N MET A 242 29.06 -14.23 5.72
CA MET A 242 29.82 -14.95 4.70
C MET A 242 30.36 -16.25 5.28
N GLU A 243 29.84 -17.38 4.80
CA GLU A 243 30.27 -18.73 5.19
C GLU A 243 30.71 -19.51 3.96
N ASN A 244 31.95 -20.02 3.96
CA ASN A 244 32.51 -20.80 2.86
C ASN A 244 32.36 -20.13 1.47
N GLY A 245 32.39 -18.81 1.43
CA GLY A 245 32.25 -18.03 0.19
C GLY A 245 30.81 -17.77 -0.27
N LEU A 246 29.82 -18.22 0.50
CA LEU A 246 28.39 -18.01 0.25
C LEU A 246 27.79 -17.07 1.29
N VAL A 247 26.71 -16.36 0.89
CA VAL A 247 25.93 -15.53 1.81
C VAL A 247 24.92 -16.42 2.53
N VAL A 248 24.94 -16.39 3.86
CA VAL A 248 23.96 -17.03 4.73
C VAL A 248 23.11 -15.94 5.36
N LEU A 249 21.78 -16.14 5.35
CA LEU A 249 20.83 -15.22 5.94
C LEU A 249 20.43 -15.68 7.34
N SER A 250 20.14 -14.72 8.22
CA SER A 250 19.43 -14.97 9.48
C SER A 250 18.54 -13.79 9.86
N GLY A 251 17.55 -14.04 10.72
CA GLY A 251 16.60 -13.03 11.19
C GLY A 251 15.34 -13.66 11.78
N GLU A 252 14.32 -12.83 12.02
CA GLU A 252 13.07 -13.26 12.60
C GLU A 252 12.04 -13.67 11.54
N ARG A 253 11.28 -14.73 11.82
CA ARG A 253 10.19 -15.21 10.96
C ARG A 253 8.86 -15.07 11.68
N LEU A 254 8.16 -13.98 11.40
CA LEU A 254 6.79 -13.77 11.88
C LEU A 254 5.80 -14.69 11.14
N LEU A 255 4.65 -14.93 11.77
CA LEU A 255 3.58 -15.74 11.20
C LEU A 255 2.74 -14.90 10.25
N ALA A 256 2.38 -15.48 9.11
CA ALA A 256 1.40 -14.88 8.22
C ALA A 256 -0.01 -15.07 8.81
N PRO A 257 -0.88 -14.05 8.73
CA PRO A 257 -2.30 -14.18 9.09
C PRO A 257 -3.00 -15.20 8.18
N ASP A 258 -4.13 -15.75 8.66
CA ASP A 258 -5.00 -16.57 7.80
C ASP A 258 -5.74 -15.72 6.75
N GLU A 259 -6.51 -16.36 5.87
CA GLU A 259 -7.15 -15.67 4.74
C GLU A 259 -8.15 -14.62 5.23
N GLU A 260 -9.03 -14.99 6.15
CA GLU A 260 -10.06 -14.12 6.71
C GLU A 260 -9.45 -12.91 7.44
N GLU A 261 -8.44 -13.15 8.28
CA GLU A 261 -7.70 -12.08 8.95
C GLU A 261 -6.99 -11.18 7.94
N SER A 262 -6.39 -11.75 6.89
CA SER A 262 -5.72 -10.97 5.83
C SER A 262 -6.69 -10.04 5.11
N VAL A 263 -7.86 -10.55 4.72
CA VAL A 263 -8.89 -9.76 4.05
C VAL A 263 -9.41 -8.66 4.98
N TYR A 264 -9.69 -8.98 6.25
CA TYR A 264 -10.19 -8.01 7.21
C TYR A 264 -9.16 -6.89 7.47
N ARG A 265 -7.89 -7.23 7.71
CA ARG A 265 -6.82 -6.26 7.89
C ARG A 265 -6.60 -5.40 6.66
N ALA A 266 -6.74 -5.95 5.45
CA ALA A 266 -6.67 -5.18 4.22
C ALA A 266 -7.78 -4.12 4.13
N LEU A 267 -9.02 -4.49 4.48
CA LEU A 267 -10.16 -3.56 4.53
C LEU A 267 -9.95 -2.46 5.58
N VAL A 268 -9.43 -2.80 6.76
CA VAL A 268 -9.13 -1.84 7.82
C VAL A 268 -8.05 -0.87 7.39
N LEU A 269 -6.95 -1.38 6.82
CA LEU A 269 -5.83 -0.55 6.36
C LEU A 269 -6.25 0.39 5.23
N SER A 270 -6.98 -0.11 4.23
CA SER A 270 -7.45 0.71 3.11
C SER A 270 -8.42 1.80 3.55
N THR A 271 -9.36 1.47 4.45
CA THR A 271 -10.31 2.44 5.02
C THR A 271 -9.58 3.52 5.79
N ARG A 272 -8.63 3.15 6.66
CA ARG A 272 -7.81 4.09 7.43
C ARG A 272 -7.05 5.02 6.50
N ASP A 273 -6.29 4.46 5.56
CA ASP A 273 -5.42 5.24 4.69
C ASP A 273 -6.21 6.15 3.76
N TYR A 274 -7.36 5.71 3.24
CA TYR A 274 -8.19 6.57 2.40
C TYR A 274 -8.71 7.79 3.18
N VAL A 275 -9.14 7.60 4.43
CA VAL A 275 -9.62 8.68 5.30
C VAL A 275 -8.47 9.63 5.69
N GLU A 276 -7.35 9.08 6.16
CA GLU A 276 -6.22 9.88 6.65
C GLU A 276 -5.49 10.62 5.53
N LYS A 277 -5.18 9.95 4.41
CA LYS A 277 -4.43 10.56 3.30
C LYS A 277 -5.23 11.66 2.61
N ASN A 278 -6.56 11.57 2.61
CA ASN A 278 -7.43 12.61 2.04
C ASN A 278 -7.88 13.67 3.08
N GLY A 279 -7.49 13.55 4.35
CA GLY A 279 -7.75 14.55 5.39
C GLY A 279 -9.20 14.60 5.89
N PHE A 280 -9.97 13.52 5.73
CA PHE A 280 -11.34 13.43 6.23
C PHE A 280 -11.38 13.41 7.77
N LYS A 281 -12.46 13.92 8.36
CA LYS A 281 -12.59 14.01 9.82
C LYS A 281 -12.98 12.69 10.48
N GLY A 282 -13.53 11.77 9.70
CA GLY A 282 -14.00 10.47 10.15
C GLY A 282 -14.91 9.84 9.09
N ALA A 283 -15.68 8.83 9.50
CA ALA A 283 -16.63 8.13 8.63
C ALA A 283 -18.08 8.30 9.10
N LEU A 284 -19.00 8.31 8.14
CA LEU A 284 -20.45 8.42 8.35
C LEU A 284 -21.15 7.39 7.48
N LEU A 285 -21.79 6.39 8.08
CA LEU A 285 -22.44 5.33 7.31
C LEU A 285 -23.91 5.14 7.65
N GLY A 286 -24.69 4.73 6.65
CA GLY A 286 -26.05 4.27 6.84
C GLY A 286 -26.05 2.87 7.44
N LEU A 287 -26.76 2.67 8.55
CA LEU A 287 -26.84 1.38 9.22
C LEU A 287 -28.25 0.80 9.05
N SER A 288 -28.35 -0.33 8.35
CA SER A 288 -29.64 -0.91 7.94
C SER A 288 -30.14 -2.01 8.85
N GLY A 289 -29.31 -2.50 9.77
CA GLY A 289 -29.51 -3.76 10.50
C GLY A 289 -29.10 -5.00 9.69
N GLY A 290 -28.62 -4.83 8.45
CA GLY A 290 -28.09 -5.90 7.63
C GLY A 290 -26.58 -6.11 7.81
N ILE A 291 -26.13 -7.32 7.48
CA ILE A 291 -24.74 -7.76 7.67
C ILE A 291 -23.71 -6.89 6.93
N ASP A 292 -24.04 -6.37 5.74
CA ASP A 292 -23.11 -5.54 4.95
C ASP A 292 -22.75 -4.26 5.69
N SER A 293 -23.75 -3.49 6.13
CA SER A 293 -23.51 -2.27 6.91
C SER A 293 -22.90 -2.56 8.29
N ALA A 294 -23.20 -3.73 8.85
CA ALA A 294 -22.63 -4.15 10.13
C ALA A 294 -21.11 -4.43 10.01
N LEU A 295 -20.69 -5.14 8.97
CA LEU A 295 -19.27 -5.37 8.69
C LEU A 295 -18.55 -4.06 8.39
N THR A 296 -19.14 -3.20 7.55
CA THR A 296 -18.56 -1.87 7.25
C THR A 296 -18.41 -1.02 8.50
N LEU A 297 -19.36 -1.07 9.45
CA LEU A 297 -19.23 -0.37 10.73
C LEU A 297 -18.03 -0.89 11.53
N ALA A 298 -17.89 -2.21 11.65
CA ALA A 298 -16.78 -2.82 12.39
C ALA A 298 -15.42 -2.43 11.79
N VAL A 299 -15.29 -2.51 10.46
CA VAL A 299 -14.08 -2.09 9.74
C VAL A 299 -13.78 -0.61 9.96
N ALA A 300 -14.79 0.27 9.88
CA ALA A 300 -14.59 1.71 10.09
C ALA A 300 -14.12 2.04 11.52
N VAL A 301 -14.67 1.34 12.53
CA VAL A 301 -14.27 1.51 13.93
C VAL A 301 -12.83 1.04 14.15
N ASP A 302 -12.44 -0.13 13.65
CA ASP A 302 -11.07 -0.62 13.76
C ASP A 302 -10.06 0.23 12.96
N ALA A 303 -10.51 0.87 11.88
CA ALA A 303 -9.71 1.76 11.08
C ALA A 303 -9.46 3.10 11.77
N LEU A 304 -10.50 3.71 12.35
CA LEU A 304 -10.50 5.15 12.71
C LEU A 304 -10.68 5.45 14.19
N GLY A 305 -11.12 4.48 15.00
CA GLY A 305 -11.62 4.71 16.35
C GLY A 305 -13.11 5.06 16.37
N ALA A 306 -13.83 4.56 17.38
CA ALA A 306 -15.28 4.73 17.50
C ALA A 306 -15.71 6.21 17.57
N GLU A 307 -14.87 7.07 18.14
CA GLU A 307 -15.11 8.51 18.31
C GLU A 307 -15.13 9.29 16.98
N ARG A 308 -14.62 8.70 15.90
CA ARG A 308 -14.59 9.28 14.55
C ARG A 308 -15.58 8.62 13.60
N VAL A 309 -16.41 7.70 14.09
CA VAL A 309 -17.40 6.98 13.30
C VAL A 309 -18.81 7.33 13.78
N ASN A 310 -19.66 7.75 12.83
CA ASN A 310 -21.07 7.99 13.08
C ASN A 310 -21.93 7.07 12.21
N ALA A 311 -22.96 6.48 12.81
CA ALA A 311 -23.94 5.62 12.16
C ALA A 311 -25.31 6.31 12.13
N VAL A 312 -26.01 6.20 11.00
CA VAL A 312 -27.35 6.75 10.82
C VAL A 312 -28.32 5.66 10.36
N MET A 313 -29.32 5.37 11.19
CA MET A 313 -30.45 4.53 10.80
C MET A 313 -31.52 5.40 10.15
N MET A 314 -31.96 5.03 8.95
CA MET A 314 -32.87 5.82 8.14
C MET A 314 -34.13 5.00 7.79
N PRO A 315 -35.03 4.80 8.77
CA PRO A 315 -36.17 3.92 8.62
C PRO A 315 -37.25 4.50 7.71
N PHE A 316 -38.05 3.60 7.16
CA PHE A 316 -39.30 3.90 6.46
C PHE A 316 -40.43 3.01 7.03
N ARG A 317 -41.65 3.14 6.49
CA ARG A 317 -42.86 2.47 6.99
C ARG A 317 -42.76 0.94 7.15
N TYR A 318 -41.95 0.29 6.32
CA TYR A 318 -41.78 -1.17 6.28
C TYR A 318 -40.47 -1.64 6.91
N THR A 319 -39.70 -0.76 7.56
CA THR A 319 -38.52 -1.17 8.31
C THR A 319 -38.96 -2.01 9.51
N SER A 320 -38.44 -3.23 9.62
CA SER A 320 -38.76 -4.13 10.72
C SER A 320 -38.16 -3.64 12.04
N GLN A 321 -38.80 -3.98 13.16
CA GLN A 321 -38.29 -3.63 14.49
C GLN A 321 -36.93 -4.28 14.76
N ILE A 322 -36.73 -5.53 14.31
CA ILE A 322 -35.45 -6.23 14.47
C ILE A 322 -34.30 -5.46 13.80
N SER A 323 -34.50 -4.89 12.62
CA SER A 323 -33.46 -4.07 11.96
C SER A 323 -33.12 -2.79 12.73
N LEU A 324 -34.09 -2.21 13.45
CA LEU A 324 -33.84 -1.04 14.32
C LEU A 324 -33.07 -1.44 15.58
N ASP A 325 -33.45 -2.56 16.18
CA ASP A 325 -32.86 -3.07 17.42
C ASP A 325 -31.42 -3.53 17.17
N ASP A 326 -31.17 -4.34 16.14
CA ASP A 326 -29.84 -4.82 15.74
C ASP A 326 -28.90 -3.64 15.44
N ALA A 327 -29.41 -2.63 14.75
CA ALA A 327 -28.66 -1.43 14.41
C ALA A 327 -28.24 -0.63 15.64
N ALA A 328 -29.16 -0.45 16.59
CA ALA A 328 -28.90 0.27 17.83
C ALA A 328 -27.98 -0.53 18.75
N GLU A 329 -28.15 -1.86 18.84
CA GLU A 329 -27.33 -2.75 19.65
C GLU A 329 -25.88 -2.76 19.18
N GLN A 330 -25.65 -2.91 17.87
CA GLN A 330 -24.29 -2.87 17.33
C GLN A 330 -23.63 -1.51 17.58
N ALA A 331 -24.35 -0.42 17.34
CA ALA A 331 -23.81 0.92 17.54
C ALA A 331 -23.44 1.18 19.01
N ALA A 332 -24.27 0.73 19.94
CA ALA A 332 -23.99 0.80 21.37
C ALA A 332 -22.79 -0.08 21.77
N THR A 333 -22.71 -1.30 21.23
CA THR A 333 -21.61 -2.24 21.51
C THR A 333 -20.26 -1.69 21.06
N LEU A 334 -20.21 -1.06 19.89
CA LEU A 334 -18.99 -0.46 19.34
C LEU A 334 -18.72 0.96 19.83
N GLY A 335 -19.65 1.56 20.59
CA GLY A 335 -19.49 2.90 21.16
C GLY A 335 -19.50 4.04 20.14
N VAL A 336 -20.15 3.86 18.99
CA VAL A 336 -20.21 4.87 17.93
C VAL A 336 -21.38 5.84 18.11
N GLY A 337 -21.25 7.05 17.55
CA GLY A 337 -22.39 7.97 17.49
C GLY A 337 -23.52 7.38 16.66
N TYR A 338 -24.74 7.36 17.20
CA TYR A 338 -25.91 6.77 16.53
C TYR A 338 -27.09 7.74 16.47
N GLN A 339 -27.69 7.86 15.29
CA GLN A 339 -28.86 8.72 15.07
C GLN A 339 -29.91 8.00 14.22
N VAL A 340 -31.19 8.32 14.48
CA VAL A 340 -32.31 7.81 13.69
C VAL A 340 -32.98 8.97 12.95
N LEU A 341 -32.96 8.92 11.61
CA LEU A 341 -33.51 9.95 10.73
C LEU A 341 -34.54 9.32 9.76
N PRO A 342 -35.83 9.29 10.10
CA PRO A 342 -36.86 8.71 9.23
C PRO A 342 -36.95 9.44 7.88
N ILE A 343 -37.02 8.68 6.78
CA ILE A 343 -37.03 9.27 5.42
C ILE A 343 -38.42 9.63 4.90
N GLU A 344 -39.47 9.27 5.63
CA GLU A 344 -40.85 9.41 5.18
C GLU A 344 -41.24 10.84 4.76
N PRO A 345 -40.87 11.91 5.49
CA PRO A 345 -41.18 13.27 5.05
C PRO A 345 -40.52 13.65 3.72
N ALA A 346 -39.26 13.25 3.52
CA ALA A 346 -38.54 13.51 2.28
C ALA A 346 -39.16 12.73 1.11
N PHE A 347 -39.46 11.45 1.32
CA PHE A 347 -40.13 10.60 0.33
C PHE A 347 -41.50 11.16 -0.06
N ALA A 348 -42.32 11.54 0.92
CA ALA A 348 -43.64 12.13 0.66
C ALA A 348 -43.55 13.44 -0.14
N GLY A 349 -42.55 14.28 0.14
CA GLY A 349 -42.28 15.49 -0.62
C GLY A 349 -41.98 15.20 -2.09
N PHE A 350 -41.14 14.20 -2.38
CA PHE A 350 -40.89 13.78 -3.76
C PHE A 350 -42.13 13.20 -4.43
N MET A 351 -42.91 12.36 -3.73
CA MET A 351 -44.16 11.81 -4.28
C MET A 351 -45.20 12.89 -4.58
N GLN A 352 -45.24 13.97 -3.80
CA GLN A 352 -46.08 15.13 -4.09
C GLN A 352 -45.65 15.84 -5.38
N VAL A 353 -44.35 16.04 -5.58
CA VAL A 353 -43.80 16.66 -6.81
C VAL A 353 -44.04 15.76 -8.04
N LEU A 354 -43.94 14.44 -7.86
CA LEU A 354 -44.09 13.45 -8.94
C LEU A 354 -45.55 13.03 -9.18
N HIS A 355 -46.51 13.56 -8.41
CA HIS A 355 -47.90 13.11 -8.43
C HIS A 355 -48.54 13.18 -9.83
N GLU A 356 -48.43 14.32 -10.52
CA GLU A 356 -48.99 14.49 -11.86
C GLU A 356 -48.25 13.66 -12.92
N PRO A 357 -46.90 13.67 -12.98
CA PRO A 357 -46.15 12.79 -13.89
C PRO A 357 -46.42 11.29 -13.72
N PHE A 358 -46.76 10.84 -12.50
CA PHE A 358 -47.01 9.41 -12.22
C PHE A 358 -48.50 9.05 -12.25
N ALA A 359 -49.38 9.98 -12.62
CA ALA A 359 -50.81 9.73 -12.62
C ALA A 359 -51.20 8.56 -13.53
N GLY A 360 -51.88 7.56 -12.96
CA GLY A 360 -52.32 6.35 -13.66
C GLY A 360 -51.27 5.25 -13.83
N LEU A 361 -50.05 5.47 -13.33
CA LEU A 361 -49.00 4.44 -13.28
C LEU A 361 -49.10 3.64 -11.97
N SER A 362 -48.75 2.36 -12.02
CA SER A 362 -48.62 1.51 -10.84
C SER A 362 -47.27 1.73 -10.17
N ALA A 363 -47.23 1.66 -8.84
CA ALA A 363 -45.97 1.66 -8.10
C ALA A 363 -45.09 0.47 -8.51
N ASP A 364 -43.79 0.72 -8.64
CA ASP A 364 -42.79 -0.27 -9.03
C ASP A 364 -41.43 0.01 -8.33
N THR A 365 -40.34 -0.47 -8.91
CA THR A 365 -38.97 -0.23 -8.39
C THR A 365 -38.61 1.26 -8.29
N THR A 366 -39.36 2.15 -8.94
CA THR A 366 -39.16 3.60 -8.91
C THR A 366 -39.30 4.16 -7.49
N GLU A 367 -40.36 3.78 -6.77
CA GLU A 367 -40.59 4.20 -5.39
C GLU A 367 -39.55 3.62 -4.42
N GLU A 368 -39.10 2.38 -4.64
CA GLU A 368 -38.03 1.76 -3.84
C GLU A 368 -36.70 2.48 -4.04
N ASN A 369 -36.35 2.76 -5.30
CA ASN A 369 -35.14 3.51 -5.64
C ASN A 369 -35.18 4.94 -5.08
N LEU A 370 -36.36 5.56 -5.00
CA LEU A 370 -36.52 6.88 -4.40
C LEU A 370 -36.23 6.86 -2.89
N GLN A 371 -36.59 5.79 -2.18
CA GLN A 371 -36.22 5.62 -0.76
C GLN A 371 -34.70 5.56 -0.59
N ALA A 372 -33.99 4.79 -1.43
CA ALA A 372 -32.53 4.72 -1.41
C ALA A 372 -31.89 6.09 -1.69
N ARG A 373 -32.41 6.85 -2.67
CA ARG A 373 -31.93 8.20 -2.97
C ARG A 373 -32.17 9.19 -1.83
N CYS A 374 -33.29 9.10 -1.11
CA CYS A 374 -33.53 9.91 0.08
C CYS A 374 -32.45 9.65 1.14
N ARG A 375 -32.12 8.38 1.39
CA ARG A 375 -31.05 7.99 2.32
C ARG A 375 -29.68 8.52 1.90
N GLY A 376 -29.31 8.34 0.63
CA GLY A 376 -28.08 8.87 0.08
C GLY A 376 -27.99 10.40 0.21
N THR A 377 -29.09 11.11 -0.07
CA THR A 377 -29.14 12.57 0.05
C THR A 377 -28.93 13.03 1.49
N LEU A 378 -29.52 12.32 2.47
CA LEU A 378 -29.34 12.62 3.89
C LEU A 378 -27.89 12.42 4.34
N LEU A 379 -27.28 11.28 4.00
CA LEU A 379 -25.87 11.01 4.33
C LEU A 379 -24.94 12.03 3.69
N MET A 380 -25.15 12.37 2.41
CA MET A 380 -24.35 13.40 1.74
C MET A 380 -24.56 14.79 2.36
N ALA A 381 -25.78 15.13 2.78
CA ALA A 381 -26.03 16.41 3.46
C ALA A 381 -25.31 16.49 4.80
N LEU A 382 -25.30 15.41 5.57
CA LEU A 382 -24.54 15.30 6.82
C LEU A 382 -23.03 15.38 6.56
N SER A 383 -22.52 14.60 5.62
CA SER A 383 -21.11 14.60 5.19
C SER A 383 -20.63 15.99 4.80
N ASN A 384 -21.40 16.71 3.96
CA ASN A 384 -21.08 18.09 3.57
C ASN A 384 -20.99 19.04 4.78
N LYS A 385 -21.71 18.77 5.86
CA LYS A 385 -21.76 19.62 7.05
C LYS A 385 -20.69 19.26 8.08
N THR A 386 -20.32 17.99 8.19
CA THR A 386 -19.39 17.46 9.21
C THR A 386 -17.99 17.19 8.68
N GLY A 387 -17.82 17.07 7.36
CA GLY A 387 -16.55 16.70 6.73
C GLY A 387 -16.17 15.22 6.90
N GLN A 388 -17.14 14.36 7.21
CA GLN A 388 -16.96 12.90 7.29
C GLN A 388 -17.17 12.25 5.92
N LEU A 389 -16.41 11.20 5.63
CA LEU A 389 -16.57 10.38 4.42
C LEU A 389 -17.80 9.48 4.56
N VAL A 390 -18.61 9.35 3.50
CA VAL A 390 -19.73 8.40 3.43
C VAL A 390 -19.26 7.08 2.87
#